data_AF-A0A3D4E6X3-F1
#
_entry.id   AF-A0A3D4E6X3-F1
#
_cell.length_a   1.000
_cell.length_b   1.000
_cell.length_c   1.000
_cell.angle_alpha   90.00
_cell.angle_beta   90.00
_cell.angle_gamma   90.00
#
_symmetry.space_group_name_H-M   'P 1'
#
loop_
_entity.id
_entity.type
_entity.pdbx_description
1 polymer ?
#
loop_
_entity_poly.entity_id
_entity_poly.type
_entity_poly.pdbx_seq_one_letter_code
_entity_poly.pdbx_strand_id
1 'polypeptide(L)' 'MEIDAVKLIAAALALVPMFGVALAMGNIFSSYNDAVGRNPTSAEVLDKKFFISAALTEALALLAFAISAFILVG' A
#
# COMPACT_ATOMS: atom_id res chain seq x y z
N MET A 1 -1.66 16.39 27.90
CA MET A 1 -1.42 17.55 27.00
C MET A 1 -0.17 17.36 26.16
N GLU A 2 1.05 17.31 26.72
CA GLU A 2 2.26 17.13 25.88
C GLU A 2 2.37 15.73 25.27
N ILE A 3 2.11 14.67 26.05
CA ILE A 3 2.12 13.29 25.53
C ILE A 3 1.07 13.10 24.43
N ASP A 4 -0.12 13.67 24.59
CA ASP A 4 -1.18 13.61 23.59
C ASP A 4 -0.78 14.27 22.28
N ALA A 5 -0.10 15.43 22.36
CA ALA A 5 0.45 16.11 21.18
C ALA A 5 1.52 15.27 20.48
N VAL A 6 2.40 14.60 21.25
CA VAL A 6 3.42 13.69 20.70
C VAL A 6 2.76 12.47 20.03
N LYS A 7 1.70 11.89 20.60
CA LYS A 7 0.95 10.78 20.00
C LYS A 7 0.36 11.17 18.64
N LEU A 8 -0.21 12.38 18.52
CA LEU A 8 -0.76 12.88 17.25
C LEU A 8 0.31 12.98 16.16
N ILE A 9 1.48 13.55 16.49
CA ILE A 9 2.59 13.68 15.52
C ILE A 9 3.15 12.30 15.15
N ALA A 10 3.39 11.43 16.13
CA ALA A 10 3.90 10.08 15.88
C ALA A 10 2.95 9.26 15.00
N ALA A 11 1.64 9.35 15.23
CA ALA A 11 0.63 8.68 14.42
C ALA A 11 0.62 9.19 12.97
N ALA A 12 0.80 10.50 12.75
CA ALA A 12 0.90 11.05 11.40
C ALA A 12 2.19 10.57 10.68
N LEU A 13 3.33 10.56 11.39
CA LEU A 13 4.59 10.06 10.83
C LEU A 13 4.52 8.57 10.48
N ALA A 14 3.78 7.76 11.24
CA ALA A 14 3.58 6.35 10.95
C ALA A 14 2.86 6.08 9.61
N LEU A 15 2.16 7.08 9.04
CA LEU A 15 1.47 6.97 7.75
C LEU A 15 2.36 7.31 6.53
N VAL A 16 3.55 7.88 6.73
CA VAL A 16 4.48 8.24 5.64
C VAL A 16 4.75 7.09 4.65
N PRO A 17 4.92 5.82 5.06
CA PRO A 17 5.10 4.71 4.14
C PRO A 17 3.96 4.50 3.13
N MET A 18 2.75 4.99 3.41
CA MET A 18 1.61 4.89 2.47
C MET A 18 1.88 5.59 1.14
N PHE A 19 2.72 6.63 1.13
CA PHE A 19 3.15 7.25 -0.12
C PHE A 19 3.91 6.27 -1.03
N GLY A 20 4.81 5.48 -0.45
CA GLY A 20 5.52 4.42 -1.17
C GLY A 20 4.58 3.35 -1.69
N VAL A 21 3.57 2.98 -0.89
CA VAL A 21 2.51 2.04 -1.32
C VAL A 21 1.71 2.58 -2.49
N ALA A 22 1.31 3.86 -2.46
CA ALA A 22 0.59 4.49 -3.56
C ALA A 22 1.39 4.48 -4.87
N LEU A 23 2.69 4.80 -4.80
CA LEU A 23 3.58 4.74 -5.97
C LEU A 23 3.75 3.31 -6.49
N ALA A 24 3.97 2.35 -5.59
CA ALA A 24 4.10 0.93 -5.94
C ALA A 24 2.81 0.43 -6.61
N MET A 25 1.65 0.80 -6.08
CA MET A 25 0.36 0.39 -6.65
C MET A 25 0.15 0.94 -8.06
N GLY A 26 0.43 2.22 -8.28
CA GLY A 26 0.37 2.83 -9.61
C GLY A 26 1.26 2.08 -10.62
N ASN A 27 2.47 1.72 -10.21
CA ASN A 27 3.40 0.98 -11.06
C ASN A 27 2.95 -0.47 -11.34
N ILE A 28 2.40 -1.18 -10.34
CA ILE A 28 1.89 -2.55 -10.49
C ILE A 28 0.72 -2.56 -11.49
N PHE A 29 -0.25 -1.67 -11.31
CA PHE A 29 -1.41 -1.57 -12.20
C PHE A 29 -1.00 -1.14 -13.62
N SER A 30 -0.13 -0.13 -13.75
CA SER A 30 0.36 0.32 -15.06
C SER A 30 1.07 -0.81 -15.81
N SER A 31 1.97 -1.53 -15.13
CA SER A 31 2.75 -2.61 -15.75
C SER A 31 1.86 -3.78 -16.17
N TYR A 32 0.83 -4.12 -15.38
CA TYR A 32 -0.15 -5.14 -15.73
C TYR A 32 -0.97 -4.72 -16.96
N ASN A 33 -1.50 -3.50 -16.98
CA ASN A 33 -2.29 -2.98 -18.09
C ASN A 33 -1.47 -2.92 -19.39
N ASP A 34 -0.20 -2.51 -19.32
CA ASP A 34 0.69 -2.49 -20.49
C ASP A 34 0.95 -3.90 -21.03
N ALA A 35 1.14 -4.88 -20.14
CA ALA A 35 1.38 -6.27 -20.54
C ALA A 35 0.14 -6.89 -21.20
N VAL A 36 -1.03 -6.76 -20.56
CA VAL A 36 -2.30 -7.28 -21.08
C VAL A 36 -2.74 -6.55 -22.34
N GLY A 37 -2.56 -5.23 -22.40
CA GLY A 37 -2.87 -4.42 -23.57
C GLY A 37 -2.03 -4.78 -24.79
N ARG A 38 -0.78 -5.22 -24.60
CA ARG A 38 0.10 -5.71 -25.69
C ARG A 38 -0.20 -7.15 -26.10
N ASN A 39 -0.58 -8.00 -25.15
CA ASN A 39 -0.98 -9.38 -25.41
C ASN A 39 -2.11 -9.80 -24.47
N PRO A 40 -3.37 -9.83 -24.92
CA PRO A 40 -4.52 -10.17 -24.08
C PRO A 40 -4.44 -11.57 -23.47
N THR A 41 -3.77 -12.53 -24.13
CA THR A 41 -3.59 -13.89 -23.59
C THR A 41 -2.66 -13.95 -22.38
N SER A 42 -1.88 -12.89 -22.13
CA SER A 42 -1.00 -12.80 -20.96
C SER A 42 -1.76 -12.67 -19.63
N ALA A 43 -3.02 -12.22 -19.65
CA ALA A 43 -3.85 -12.11 -18.44
C ALA A 43 -3.93 -13.45 -17.69
N GLU A 44 -4.13 -14.56 -18.41
CA GLU A 44 -4.25 -15.91 -17.82
C GLU A 44 -3.06 -16.31 -16.95
N VAL A 45 -1.86 -15.83 -17.28
CA VAL A 45 -0.61 -16.14 -16.56
C VAL A 45 -0.17 -15.04 -15.60
N LEU A 46 -0.68 -13.81 -15.76
CA LEU A 46 -0.30 -12.65 -14.97
C LEU A 46 -1.26 -12.34 -13.83
N ASP A 47 -2.56 -12.62 -13.96
CA ASP A 47 -3.60 -12.22 -12.99
C ASP A 47 -3.25 -12.63 -11.56
N LYS A 48 -2.88 -13.91 -11.37
CA LYS A 48 -2.51 -14.40 -10.04
C LYS A 48 -1.32 -13.65 -9.45
N LYS A 49 -0.31 -13.34 -10.27
CA LYS A 49 0.89 -12.60 -9.83
C LYS A 49 0.52 -11.15 -9.52
N PHE A 50 -0.28 -10.52 -10.37
CA PHE A 50 -0.79 -9.17 -10.19
C PHE A 50 -1.56 -9.04 -8.86
N PHE A 51 -2.54 -9.90 -8.61
CA PHE A 51 -3.31 -9.85 -7.37
C PHE A 51 -2.46 -10.12 -6.13
N ILE A 52 -1.49 -11.05 -6.19
CA ILE A 52 -0.57 -11.29 -5.07
C ILE A 52 0.30 -10.05 -4.82
N SER A 53 0.87 -9.45 -5.86
CA SER A 53 1.70 -8.25 -5.74
C SER A 53 0.90 -7.07 -5.19
N ALA A 54 -0.32 -6.84 -5.68
CA ALA A 54 -1.21 -5.80 -5.19
C ALA A 54 -1.61 -6.05 -3.73
N ALA A 55 -2.02 -7.27 -3.37
CA ALA A 55 -2.43 -7.61 -2.01
C ALA A 55 -1.29 -7.47 -0.99
N LEU A 56 -0.07 -7.90 -1.33
CA LEU A 56 1.10 -7.73 -0.46
C LEU A 56 1.48 -6.24 -0.31
N THR A 57 1.30 -5.45 -1.36
CA THR A 57 1.54 -4.00 -1.35
C THR A 57 0.51 -3.28 -0.47
N GLU A 58 -0.77 -3.62 -0.57
CA GLU A 58 -1.83 -3.13 0.33
C GLU A 58 -1.62 -3.57 1.78
N ALA A 59 -1.14 -4.79 2.02
CA ALA A 59 -0.86 -5.27 3.38
C ALA A 59 0.14 -4.37 4.11
N LEU A 60 1.11 -3.77 3.39
CA LEU A 60 2.03 -2.80 3.97
C LEU A 60 1.34 -1.47 4.34
N ALA A 61 0.39 -0.99 3.53
CA ALA A 61 -0.43 0.18 3.88
C ALA A 61 -1.31 -0.10 5.09
N LEU A 62 -1.98 -1.26 5.14
CA LEU A 62 -2.78 -1.67 6.28
C LEU A 62 -1.95 -1.80 7.55
N LEU A 63 -0.71 -2.29 7.46
CA LEU A 63 0.21 -2.35 8.59
C LEU A 63 0.59 -0.95 9.09
N ALA A 64 0.94 -0.03 8.19
CA ALA A 64 1.25 1.36 8.54
C ALA A 64 0.03 2.05 9.20
N PHE A 65 -1.16 1.82 8.65
CA PHE A 65 -2.41 2.32 9.22
C PHE A 65 -2.70 1.71 10.60
N ALA A 66 -2.53 0.40 10.76
CA ALA A 66 -2.74 -0.28 12.05
C ALA A 66 -1.80 0.26 13.13
N ILE A 67 -0.52 0.50 12.80
CA ILE A 67 0.45 1.11 13.72
C ILE A 67 0.04 2.54 14.07
N SER A 68 -0.36 3.36 13.09
CA SER A 68 -0.86 4.72 13.34
C SER A 68 -2.08 4.73 14.26
N ALA A 69 -3.07 3.86 14.00
CA ALA A 69 -4.25 3.71 14.83
C ALA A 69 -3.87 3.26 16.26
N PHE A 70 -3.00 2.27 16.40
CA PHE A 70 -2.51 1.81 17.70
C PHE A 70 -1.80 2.92 18.47
N ILE A 71 -0.99 3.75 17.82
CA ILE A 71 -0.36 4.92 18.46
C ILE A 71 -1.41 5.92 18.95
N LEU A 72 -2.53 6.12 18.25
CA LEU A 72 -3.56 7.08 18.67
C LEU A 72 -4.40 6.56 19.84
N VAL A 73 -4.92 5.34 19.74
CA VAL A 73 -5.94 4.82 20.67
C VAL A 73 -5.40 3.84 21.72
N GLY A 74 -4.22 3.27 21.48
CA GLY A 74 -3.53 2.37 22.42
C GLY A 74 -2.76 3.09 23.52
#